data_AF-A0A7S1ZBF1-F1
#
_entry.id   AF-A0A7S1ZBF1-F1
#
_cell.length_a   1.000
_cell.length_b   1.000
_cell.length_c   1.000
_cell.angle_alpha   90.00
_cell.angle_beta   90.00
_cell.angle_gamma   90.00
#
_symmetry.space_group_name_H-M   'P 1'
#
loop_
_entity.id
_entity.type
_entity.pdbx_description
1 polymer ?
#
loop_
_entity_poly.entity_id
_entity_poly.type
_entity_poly.pdbx_seq_one_letter_code
_entity_poly.pdbx_strand_id
1 'polypeptide(L)'
;QYANKTFSVYDWIWKDSVQMDNYFQAFLKRSPSVQQVDAELQKATAMAKEIKRIQNATRIRSFIISAEQNKKQLVNECDLWTKRCLELIDQQTYQRLSHLLEHSQLFLERIDMVQYDRNSDGCFQFIFMEMKEIIIQIDMDLVNIANMQEVVRNRRDVQKEEENQGRWNSYEVKRRWQKLFQKLSHICQEKNIA
;
A
#
# COMPACT_ATOMS: atom_id res chain seq x y z
N GLN A 1 38.70 10.35 18.43
CA GLN A 1 37.77 9.22 18.71
C GLN A 1 36.34 9.64 19.10
N TYR A 2 36.02 10.94 19.26
CA TYR A 2 34.66 11.36 19.67
C TYR A 2 33.67 11.61 18.52
N ALA A 3 34.13 11.76 17.26
CA ALA A 3 33.25 12.05 16.13
C ALA A 3 32.45 10.82 15.62
N ASN A 4 32.98 9.60 15.78
CA ASN A 4 32.31 8.38 15.27
C ASN A 4 31.12 7.91 16.12
N LYS A 5 31.02 8.30 17.40
CA LYS A 5 29.92 7.85 18.27
C LYS A 5 28.60 8.59 18.02
N THR A 6 28.66 9.85 17.58
CA THR A 6 27.45 10.65 17.34
C THR A 6 26.72 10.22 16.07
N PHE A 7 27.45 9.70 15.07
CA PHE A 7 26.87 9.21 13.82
C PHE A 7 26.48 7.73 13.84
N SER A 8 26.93 6.95 14.83
CA SER A 8 26.63 5.50 14.89
C SER A 8 25.14 5.20 15.10
N VAL A 9 24.37 6.17 15.62
CA VAL A 9 22.90 6.07 15.74
C VAL A 9 22.24 6.01 14.36
N TYR A 10 22.89 6.56 13.34
CA TYR A 10 22.44 6.54 11.95
C TYR A 10 23.06 5.38 11.15
N ASP A 11 23.81 4.47 11.77
CA ASP A 11 24.49 3.35 11.09
C ASP A 11 23.53 2.42 10.35
N TRP A 12 22.24 2.40 10.72
CA TRP A 12 21.25 1.58 10.02
C TRP A 12 20.86 2.17 8.64
N ILE A 13 21.00 3.48 8.43
CA ILE A 13 20.89 4.16 7.10
C ILE A 13 22.24 4.20 6.40
N TRP A 14 23.33 4.30 7.15
CA TRP A 14 24.70 4.51 6.64
C TRP A 14 25.33 3.29 5.95
N LYS A 15 24.64 2.16 5.91
CA LYS A 15 25.17 0.95 5.27
C LYS A 15 25.09 1.10 3.75
N ASP A 16 26.12 0.62 3.05
CA ASP A 16 26.21 0.63 1.58
C ASP A 16 24.86 0.34 0.91
N SER A 17 24.59 0.95 -0.23
CA SER A 17 23.33 0.77 -0.99
C SER A 17 22.89 -0.71 -1.11
N VAL A 18 23.86 -1.62 -1.21
CA VAL A 18 23.67 -3.08 -1.24
C VAL A 18 23.09 -3.64 0.08
N GLN A 19 23.49 -3.13 1.23
CA GLN A 19 22.97 -3.54 2.54
C GLN A 19 21.59 -2.93 2.82
N MET A 20 21.32 -1.71 2.37
CA MET A 20 19.97 -1.13 2.38
C MET A 20 19.02 -1.93 1.50
N ASP A 21 19.46 -2.36 0.30
CA ASP A 21 18.71 -3.27 -0.54
C ASP A 21 18.48 -4.63 0.14
N ASN A 22 19.49 -5.20 0.80
CA ASN A 22 19.32 -6.44 1.55
C ASN A 22 18.37 -6.30 2.74
N TYR A 23 18.40 -5.17 3.44
CA TYR A 23 17.47 -4.88 4.53
C TYR A 23 16.04 -4.70 4.00
N PHE A 24 15.88 -4.00 2.88
CA PHE A 24 14.60 -3.87 2.18
C PHE A 24 14.07 -5.22 1.71
N GLN A 25 14.92 -6.07 1.15
CA GLN A 25 14.57 -7.45 0.75
C GLN A 25 14.22 -8.33 1.95
N ALA A 26 14.93 -8.18 3.07
CA ALA A 26 14.58 -8.88 4.32
C ALA A 26 13.26 -8.38 4.90
N PHE A 27 12.98 -7.09 4.79
CA PHE A 27 11.71 -6.47 5.19
C PHE A 27 10.57 -6.97 4.31
N LEU A 28 10.75 -6.99 2.99
CA LEU A 28 9.84 -7.56 1.99
C LEU A 28 9.47 -9.01 2.27
N LYS A 29 10.48 -9.85 2.57
CA LYS A 29 10.30 -11.28 2.86
C LYS A 29 9.41 -11.54 4.08
N ARG A 30 9.24 -10.55 4.97
CA ARG A 30 8.38 -10.67 6.15
C ARG A 30 6.91 -10.35 5.87
N SER A 31 6.56 -9.97 4.64
CA SER A 31 5.21 -9.52 4.26
C SER A 31 4.64 -8.53 5.30
N PRO A 32 5.32 -7.39 5.50
CA PRO A 32 5.00 -6.50 6.60
C PRO A 32 3.60 -5.92 6.45
N SER A 33 2.89 -5.83 7.56
CA SER A 33 1.56 -5.19 7.60
C SER A 33 1.67 -3.70 7.30
N VAL A 34 0.56 -3.10 6.85
CA VAL A 34 0.47 -1.65 6.58
C VAL A 34 0.94 -0.81 7.78
N GLN A 35 0.59 -1.24 8.99
CA GLN A 35 0.98 -0.58 10.23
C GLN A 35 2.49 -0.62 10.48
N GLN A 36 3.14 -1.74 10.15
CA GLN A 36 4.59 -1.88 10.27
C GLN A 36 5.32 -1.01 9.24
N VAL A 37 4.79 -0.94 8.00
CA VAL A 37 5.33 -0.05 6.98
C VAL A 37 5.16 1.41 7.38
N ASP A 38 4.00 1.81 7.91
CA ASP A 38 3.78 3.18 8.39
C ASP A 38 4.71 3.53 9.55
N ALA A 39 4.93 2.61 10.50
CA ALA A 39 5.86 2.81 11.61
C ALA A 39 7.31 3.02 11.11
N GLU A 40 7.78 2.22 10.16
CA GLU A 40 9.11 2.40 9.55
C GLU A 40 9.21 3.71 8.76
N LEU A 41 8.15 4.09 8.05
CA LEU A 41 8.07 5.37 7.37
C LEU A 41 8.07 6.56 8.36
N GLN A 42 7.41 6.44 9.52
CA GLN A 42 7.44 7.47 10.58
C GLN A 42 8.85 7.61 11.15
N LYS A 43 9.53 6.50 11.41
CA LYS A 43 10.94 6.50 11.85
C LYS A 43 11.84 7.20 10.84
N ALA A 44 11.75 6.86 9.55
CA ALA A 44 12.53 7.50 8.49
C ALA A 44 12.29 9.01 8.42
N THR A 45 11.03 9.44 8.55
CA THR A 45 10.66 10.87 8.53
C THR A 45 11.19 11.61 9.78
N ALA A 46 11.10 11.00 10.95
CA ALA A 46 11.63 11.56 12.19
C ALA A 46 13.16 11.74 12.12
N MET A 47 13.86 10.75 11.57
CA MET A 47 15.30 10.82 11.37
C MET A 47 15.72 11.85 10.33
N ALA A 48 15.00 11.97 9.22
CA ALA A 48 15.24 13.05 8.26
C ALA A 48 15.11 14.44 8.91
N LYS A 49 14.15 14.63 9.83
CA LYS A 49 14.02 15.88 10.62
C LYS A 49 15.18 16.06 11.60
N GLU A 50 15.66 15.00 12.22
CA GLU A 50 16.80 15.03 13.15
C GLU A 50 18.12 15.37 12.44
N ILE A 51 18.39 14.74 11.29
CA ILE A 51 19.58 14.99 10.45
C ILE A 51 19.64 16.46 10.01
N LYS A 52 18.48 17.05 9.69
CA LYS A 52 18.38 18.48 9.36
C LYS A 52 18.79 19.39 10.52
N ARG A 53 18.59 18.98 11.77
CA ARG A 53 18.93 19.76 12.99
C ARG A 53 20.40 19.73 13.38
N ILE A 54 21.18 18.77 12.89
CA ILE A 54 22.64 18.69 13.16
C ILE A 54 23.31 20.00 12.69
N GLN A 55 24.44 20.43 13.25
CA GLN A 55 25.14 21.62 12.74
C GLN A 55 25.95 21.30 11.48
N ASN A 56 25.95 22.20 10.49
CA ASN A 56 26.66 21.98 9.22
C ASN A 56 28.18 22.04 9.38
N ALA A 57 28.70 22.87 10.28
CA ALA A 57 30.12 23.00 10.55
C ALA A 57 30.33 23.01 12.06
N THR A 58 31.17 22.10 12.55
CA THR A 58 31.59 22.08 13.96
C THR A 58 33.07 22.38 14.02
N ARG A 59 33.45 23.42 14.77
CA ARG A 59 34.86 23.73 15.02
C ARG A 59 35.36 22.88 16.18
N ILE A 60 36.31 22.00 15.92
CA ILE A 60 36.96 21.18 16.93
C ILE A 60 38.42 21.60 17.01
N ARG A 61 38.78 22.33 18.08
CA ARG A 61 40.10 22.93 18.28
C ARG A 61 40.50 23.83 17.09
N SER A 62 41.52 23.44 16.33
CA SER A 62 42.03 24.13 15.14
C SER A 62 41.39 23.70 13.82
N PHE A 63 40.51 22.68 13.84
CA PHE A 63 39.90 22.13 12.63
C PHE A 63 38.43 22.50 12.52
N ILE A 64 37.96 22.68 11.28
CA ILE A 64 36.54 22.81 10.95
C ILE A 64 36.14 21.52 10.24
N ILE A 65 35.18 20.81 10.83
CA ILE A 65 34.60 19.62 10.20
C ILE A 65 33.27 20.03 9.60
N SER A 66 33.14 19.88 8.28
CA SER A 66 31.88 20.06 7.57
C SER A 66 31.10 18.75 7.53
N ALA A 67 29.87 18.78 8.03
CA ALA A 67 28.90 17.69 7.94
C ALA A 67 27.91 17.90 6.79
N GLU A 68 28.04 18.97 6.00
CA GLU A 68 27.04 19.37 5.01
C GLU A 68 26.81 18.29 3.94
N GLN A 69 27.89 17.70 3.41
CA GLN A 69 27.80 16.65 2.39
C GLN A 69 27.17 15.37 2.96
N ASN A 70 27.59 14.95 4.15
CA ASN A 70 27.06 13.77 4.83
C ASN A 70 25.56 13.93 5.16
N LYS A 71 25.14 15.14 5.56
CA LYS A 71 23.72 15.46 5.76
C LYS A 71 22.90 15.35 4.49
N LYS A 72 23.39 15.91 3.39
CA LYS A 72 22.70 15.82 2.09
C LYS A 72 22.54 14.36 1.67
N GLN A 73 23.59 13.55 1.80
CA GLN A 73 23.53 12.12 1.51
C GLN A 73 22.51 11.39 2.41
N LEU A 74 22.57 11.60 3.72
CA LEU A 74 21.65 10.97 4.67
C LEU A 74 20.17 11.32 4.43
N VAL A 75 19.88 12.59 4.10
CA VAL A 75 18.52 13.01 3.75
C VAL A 75 18.06 12.35 2.45
N ASN A 76 18.93 12.32 1.44
CA ASN A 76 18.61 11.67 0.17
C ASN A 76 18.32 10.17 0.34
N GLU A 77 19.08 9.47 1.18
CA GLU A 77 18.83 8.05 1.49
C GLU A 77 17.49 7.85 2.23
N CYS A 78 17.13 8.74 3.16
CA CYS A 78 15.81 8.71 3.81
C CYS A 78 14.67 8.93 2.82
N ASP A 79 14.85 9.86 1.88
CA ASP A 79 13.86 10.15 0.84
C ASP A 79 13.74 8.98 -0.16
N LEU A 80 14.85 8.35 -0.51
CA LEU A 80 14.89 7.16 -1.38
C LEU A 80 14.22 5.96 -0.71
N TRP A 81 14.49 5.73 0.57
CA TRP A 81 13.80 4.71 1.38
C TRP A 81 12.29 4.95 1.43
N THR A 82 11.88 6.20 1.67
CA THR A 82 10.48 6.60 1.70
C THR A 82 9.79 6.34 0.36
N LYS A 83 10.41 6.75 -0.76
CA LYS A 83 9.87 6.50 -2.11
C LYS A 83 9.67 5.01 -2.39
N ARG A 84 10.67 4.17 -2.10
CA ARG A 84 10.58 2.71 -2.31
C ARG A 84 9.47 2.08 -1.48
N CYS A 85 9.30 2.49 -0.23
CA CYS A 85 8.21 2.01 0.62
C CYS A 85 6.83 2.46 0.10
N LEU A 86 6.71 3.68 -0.42
CA LEU A 86 5.47 4.16 -1.04
C LEU A 86 5.14 3.42 -2.33
N GLU A 87 6.12 3.20 -3.20
CA GLU A 87 5.98 2.43 -4.43
C GLU A 87 5.56 0.98 -4.16
N LEU A 88 6.09 0.38 -3.09
CA LEU A 88 5.66 -0.93 -2.61
C LEU A 88 4.18 -0.95 -2.25
N ILE A 89 3.75 -0.03 -1.38
CA ILE A 89 2.35 0.04 -0.94
C ILE A 89 1.45 0.26 -2.16
N ASP A 90 1.86 1.12 -3.09
CA ASP A 90 1.14 1.36 -4.35
C ASP A 90 1.02 0.09 -5.20
N GLN A 91 2.10 -0.67 -5.36
CA GLN A 91 2.07 -1.94 -6.11
C GLN A 91 1.18 -2.97 -5.44
N GLN A 92 1.27 -3.13 -4.11
CA GLN A 92 0.41 -4.06 -3.37
C GLN A 92 -1.06 -3.66 -3.46
N THR A 93 -1.36 -2.37 -3.33
CA THR A 93 -2.71 -1.81 -3.49
C THR A 93 -3.25 -2.12 -4.87
N TYR A 94 -2.46 -1.87 -5.92
CA TYR A 94 -2.85 -2.13 -7.30
C TYR A 94 -3.09 -3.62 -7.56
N GLN A 95 -2.19 -4.50 -7.12
CA GLN A 95 -2.34 -5.96 -7.29
C GLN A 95 -3.59 -6.49 -6.60
N ARG A 96 -3.86 -6.04 -5.37
CA ARG A 96 -5.08 -6.43 -4.65
C ARG A 96 -6.34 -5.93 -5.33
N LEU A 97 -6.35 -4.69 -5.81
CA LEU A 97 -7.48 -4.13 -6.57
C LEU A 97 -7.70 -4.87 -7.90
N SER A 98 -6.63 -5.20 -8.64
CA SER A 98 -6.73 -6.00 -9.88
C SER A 98 -7.33 -7.36 -9.61
N HIS A 99 -6.84 -8.05 -8.58
CA HIS A 99 -7.36 -9.36 -8.17
C HIS A 99 -8.86 -9.30 -7.82
N LEU A 100 -9.28 -8.27 -7.08
CA LEU A 100 -10.70 -8.06 -6.76
C LEU A 100 -11.55 -7.76 -8.01
N LEU A 101 -11.00 -7.06 -9.00
CA LEU A 101 -11.69 -6.77 -10.26
C LEU A 101 -11.82 -8.02 -11.13
N GLU A 102 -10.75 -8.81 -11.26
CA GLU A 102 -10.74 -10.09 -11.97
C GLU A 102 -11.75 -11.06 -11.35
N HIS A 103 -11.76 -11.15 -10.01
CA HIS A 103 -12.75 -11.97 -9.30
C HIS A 103 -14.18 -11.50 -9.57
N SER A 104 -14.42 -10.19 -9.65
CA SER A 104 -15.74 -9.64 -9.99
C SER A 104 -16.20 -10.04 -11.39
N GLN A 105 -15.26 -10.17 -12.32
CA GLN A 105 -15.55 -10.56 -13.70
C GLN A 105 -15.87 -12.06 -13.80
N LEU A 106 -15.14 -12.92 -13.10
CA LEU A 106 -15.46 -14.35 -13.03
C LEU A 106 -16.85 -14.59 -12.43
N PHE A 107 -17.24 -13.80 -11.42
CA PHE A 107 -18.59 -13.85 -10.86
C PHE A 107 -19.65 -13.42 -11.88
N LEU A 108 -19.40 -12.36 -12.63
CA LEU A 108 -20.29 -11.94 -13.72
C LEU A 108 -20.50 -13.04 -14.75
N GLU A 109 -19.41 -13.66 -15.21
CA GLU A 109 -19.46 -14.76 -16.18
C GLU A 109 -20.25 -15.95 -15.64
N ARG A 110 -20.06 -16.30 -14.36
CA ARG A 110 -20.86 -17.35 -13.69
C ARG A 110 -22.34 -16.99 -13.62
N ILE A 111 -22.68 -15.75 -13.27
CA ILE A 111 -24.09 -15.29 -13.21
C ILE A 111 -24.73 -15.39 -14.60
N ASP A 112 -24.03 -14.90 -15.62
CA ASP A 112 -24.55 -14.89 -16.99
C ASP A 112 -24.73 -16.33 -17.52
N MET A 113 -23.82 -17.27 -17.21
CA MET A 113 -23.98 -18.69 -17.57
C MET A 113 -25.24 -19.31 -16.95
N VAL A 114 -25.46 -19.07 -15.66
CA VAL A 114 -26.57 -19.70 -14.91
C VAL A 114 -27.91 -19.08 -15.30
N GLN A 115 -27.93 -17.81 -15.75
CA GLN A 115 -29.13 -17.09 -16.18
C GLN A 115 -29.85 -17.73 -17.37
N TYR A 116 -29.12 -18.36 -18.30
CA TYR A 116 -29.72 -18.99 -19.48
C TYR A 116 -30.28 -20.39 -19.23
N ASP A 117 -29.99 -20.99 -18.07
CA ASP A 117 -30.51 -22.31 -17.70
C ASP A 117 -31.79 -22.17 -16.85
N ARG A 118 -32.85 -22.85 -17.26
CA ARG A 118 -34.17 -22.82 -16.59
C ARG A 118 -34.25 -23.73 -15.37
N ASN A 119 -33.33 -24.70 -15.22
CA ASN A 119 -33.33 -25.67 -14.12
C ASN A 119 -32.26 -25.37 -13.06
N SER A 120 -31.69 -24.17 -13.08
CA SER A 120 -30.48 -23.80 -12.31
C SER A 120 -30.76 -23.05 -11.01
N ASP A 121 -32.00 -23.05 -10.51
CA ASP A 121 -32.40 -22.22 -9.36
C ASP A 121 -31.64 -22.56 -8.08
N GLY A 122 -31.32 -23.85 -7.84
CA GLY A 122 -30.44 -24.26 -6.75
C GLY A 122 -28.98 -23.79 -6.91
N CYS A 123 -28.49 -23.71 -8.15
CA CYS A 123 -27.17 -23.15 -8.45
C CYS A 123 -27.13 -21.64 -8.23
N PHE A 124 -28.22 -20.93 -8.53
CA PHE A 124 -28.35 -19.49 -8.25
C PHE A 124 -28.33 -19.19 -6.76
N GLN A 125 -29.05 -19.96 -5.95
CA GLN A 125 -29.08 -19.78 -4.49
C GLN A 125 -27.69 -20.04 -3.88
N PHE A 126 -26.96 -21.05 -4.38
CA PHE A 126 -25.58 -21.32 -3.96
C PHE A 126 -24.64 -20.16 -4.32
N ILE A 127 -24.69 -19.65 -5.56
CA ILE A 127 -23.89 -18.49 -6.00
C ILE A 127 -24.23 -17.25 -5.17
N PHE A 128 -25.50 -17.05 -4.82
CA PHE A 128 -25.93 -15.91 -4.01
C PHE A 128 -25.41 -15.98 -2.57
N MET A 129 -25.43 -17.16 -1.95
CA MET A 129 -24.83 -17.38 -0.62
C MET A 129 -23.31 -17.19 -0.67
N GLU A 130 -22.64 -17.78 -1.65
CA GLU A 130 -21.20 -17.63 -1.88
C GLU A 130 -20.83 -16.15 -2.04
N MET A 131 -21.61 -15.39 -2.80
CA MET A 131 -21.38 -13.96 -3.01
C MET A 131 -21.56 -13.15 -1.72
N LYS A 132 -22.53 -13.48 -0.86
CA LYS A 132 -22.70 -12.79 0.43
C LYS A 132 -21.47 -12.94 1.32
N GLU A 133 -20.92 -14.15 1.42
CA GLU A 133 -19.70 -14.41 2.20
C GLU A 133 -18.50 -13.67 1.60
N ILE A 134 -18.36 -13.71 0.27
CA ILE A 134 -17.28 -13.04 -0.44
C ILE A 134 -17.38 -11.52 -0.30
N ILE A 135 -18.56 -10.91 -0.34
CA ILE A 135 -18.72 -9.47 -0.16
C ILE A 135 -18.20 -9.01 1.20
N ILE A 136 -18.43 -9.79 2.25
CA ILE A 136 -17.92 -9.49 3.60
C ILE A 136 -16.38 -9.50 3.58
N GLN A 137 -15.79 -10.52 2.96
CA GLN A 137 -14.34 -10.61 2.79
C GLN A 137 -13.79 -9.43 1.97
N ILE A 138 -14.45 -9.07 0.87
CA ILE A 138 -14.08 -7.96 0.01
C ILE A 138 -14.19 -6.62 0.75
N ASP A 139 -15.22 -6.40 1.55
CA ASP A 139 -15.36 -5.18 2.34
C ASP A 139 -14.21 -5.03 3.35
N MET A 140 -13.79 -6.12 4.01
CA MET A 140 -12.60 -6.11 4.88
C MET A 140 -11.31 -5.80 4.09
N ASP A 141 -11.16 -6.40 2.91
CA ASP A 141 -9.99 -6.16 2.05
C ASP A 141 -9.95 -4.74 1.50
N LEU A 142 -11.10 -4.15 1.16
CA LEU A 142 -11.22 -2.77 0.71
C LEU A 142 -10.89 -1.77 1.81
N VAL A 143 -11.24 -2.05 3.07
CA VAL A 143 -10.80 -1.23 4.22
C VAL A 143 -9.28 -1.25 4.34
N ASN A 144 -8.65 -2.41 4.19
CA ASN A 144 -7.19 -2.53 4.23
C ASN A 144 -6.53 -1.75 3.08
N ILE A 145 -7.10 -1.83 1.88
CA ILE A 145 -6.64 -1.09 0.69
C ILE A 145 -6.82 0.42 0.89
N ALA A 146 -7.94 0.86 1.46
CA ALA A 146 -8.19 2.28 1.76
C ALA A 146 -7.16 2.84 2.74
N ASN A 147 -6.82 2.09 3.78
CA ASN A 147 -5.76 2.45 4.73
C ASN A 147 -4.38 2.56 4.04
N MET A 148 -4.06 1.64 3.13
CA MET A 148 -2.84 1.70 2.32
C MET A 148 -2.79 2.97 1.45
N GLN A 149 -3.90 3.29 0.78
CA GLN A 149 -4.03 4.48 -0.07
C GLN A 149 -3.90 5.77 0.76
N GLU A 150 -4.42 5.78 1.99
CA GLU A 150 -4.31 6.91 2.90
C GLU A 150 -2.86 7.16 3.35
N VAL A 151 -2.12 6.10 3.69
CA VAL A 151 -0.68 6.21 4.04
C VAL A 151 0.10 6.82 2.88
N VAL A 152 -0.20 6.43 1.64
CA VAL A 152 0.44 6.99 0.45
C VAL A 152 0.03 8.45 0.24
N ARG A 153 -1.27 8.76 0.32
CA ARG A 153 -1.80 10.11 0.12
C ARG A 153 -1.24 11.12 1.12
N ASN A 154 -1.12 10.74 2.39
CA ASN A 154 -0.62 11.63 3.45
C ASN A 154 0.86 11.98 3.29
N ARG A 155 1.61 11.23 2.47
CA ARG A 155 3.08 11.34 2.34
C ARG A 155 3.56 11.69 0.93
N ARG A 156 2.73 11.56 -0.10
CA ARG A 156 3.01 12.16 -1.42
C ARG A 156 2.67 13.65 -1.37
N ASP A 157 3.64 14.49 -1.71
CA ASP A 157 3.34 15.86 -2.06
C ASP A 157 2.39 15.89 -3.27
N VAL A 158 1.44 16.83 -3.22
CA VAL A 158 0.30 17.05 -4.15
C VAL A 158 0.68 17.05 -5.64
N GLN A 159 1.96 17.25 -5.98
CA GLN A 159 2.44 17.37 -7.36
C GLN A 159 2.42 16.08 -8.21
N LYS A 160 2.12 14.90 -7.64
CA LYS A 160 1.95 13.65 -8.41
C LYS A 160 0.51 13.14 -8.53
N GLU A 161 -0.48 13.95 -8.16
CA GLU A 161 -1.90 13.57 -8.32
C GLU A 161 -2.32 13.45 -9.79
N GLU A 162 -1.64 14.14 -10.71
CA GLU A 162 -1.95 14.09 -12.15
C GLU A 162 -1.61 12.72 -12.79
N GLU A 163 -0.57 12.01 -12.33
CA GLU A 163 -0.26 10.64 -12.80
C GLU A 163 -1.23 9.57 -12.26
N ASN A 164 -2.01 9.89 -11.23
CA ASN A 164 -2.94 8.95 -10.60
C ASN A 164 -4.34 8.93 -11.25
N GLN A 165 -4.60 9.76 -12.26
CA GLN A 165 -5.92 9.89 -12.91
C GLN A 165 -6.43 8.64 -13.66
N GLY A 166 -5.67 7.55 -13.69
CA GLY A 166 -6.09 6.27 -14.26
C GLY A 166 -6.08 5.08 -13.29
N ARG A 167 -5.83 5.29 -11.98
CA ARG A 167 -5.79 4.20 -11.00
C ARG A 167 -7.15 3.99 -10.35
N TRP A 168 -7.59 2.73 -10.36
CA TRP A 168 -8.80 2.30 -9.67
C TRP A 168 -8.78 2.69 -8.19
N ASN A 169 -9.87 3.28 -7.73
CA ASN A 169 -10.06 3.58 -6.33
C ASN A 169 -10.81 2.43 -5.62
N SER A 170 -10.52 2.21 -4.33
CA SER A 170 -11.26 1.28 -3.48
C SER A 170 -12.78 1.54 -3.52
N TYR A 171 -13.19 2.81 -3.61
CA TYR A 171 -14.59 3.20 -3.79
C TYR A 171 -15.22 2.71 -5.11
N GLU A 172 -14.47 2.73 -6.21
CA GLU A 172 -14.97 2.29 -7.52
C GLU A 172 -15.16 0.78 -7.55
N VAL A 173 -14.20 0.04 -6.99
CA VAL A 173 -14.28 -1.42 -6.84
C VAL A 173 -15.47 -1.79 -5.94
N LYS A 174 -15.65 -1.11 -4.79
CA LYS A 174 -16.83 -1.28 -3.92
C LYS A 174 -18.14 -1.08 -4.68
N ARG A 175 -18.24 0.01 -5.44
CA ARG A 175 -19.44 0.33 -6.23
C ARG A 175 -19.72 -0.73 -7.30
N ARG A 176 -18.68 -1.28 -7.93
CA ARG A 176 -18.82 -2.37 -8.91
C ARG A 176 -19.39 -3.62 -8.24
N TRP A 177 -18.83 -4.05 -7.11
CA TRP A 177 -19.32 -5.20 -6.35
C TRP A 177 -20.77 -5.01 -5.85
N GLN A 178 -21.12 -3.81 -5.39
CA GLN A 178 -22.50 -3.49 -5.02
C GLN A 178 -23.49 -3.61 -6.18
N LYS A 179 -23.11 -3.15 -7.38
CA LYS A 179 -23.94 -3.32 -8.59
C LYS A 179 -24.13 -4.79 -8.96
N LEU A 180 -23.09 -5.61 -8.81
CA LEU A 180 -23.19 -7.05 -9.04
C LEU A 180 -24.16 -7.71 -8.07
N PHE A 181 -24.06 -7.34 -6.79
CA PHE A 181 -24.96 -7.85 -5.77
C PHE A 181 -26.42 -7.43 -6.02
N GLN A 182 -26.65 -6.19 -6.45
CA GLN A 182 -27.97 -5.71 -6.84
C GLN A 182 -28.53 -6.48 -8.05
N LYS A 183 -27.72 -6.73 -9.08
CA LYS A 183 -28.11 -7.54 -10.25
C LYS A 183 -28.53 -8.94 -9.82
N LEU A 184 -27.73 -9.59 -8.97
CA LEU A 184 -28.04 -10.91 -8.44
C LEU A 184 -29.30 -10.94 -7.58
N SER A 185 -29.47 -9.95 -6.70
CA SER A 185 -30.67 -9.82 -5.87
C SER A 185 -31.93 -9.66 -6.71
N HIS A 186 -31.87 -8.90 -7.80
CA HIS A 186 -33.00 -8.73 -8.73
C HIS A 186 -33.35 -10.05 -9.42
N ILE A 187 -32.35 -10.80 -9.89
CA ILE A 187 -32.55 -12.11 -10.53
C ILE A 187 -33.17 -13.11 -9.55
N CYS A 188 -32.73 -13.14 -8.29
CA CYS A 188 -33.34 -14.00 -7.25
C CYS A 188 -34.81 -13.64 -6.99
N GLN A 189 -35.14 -12.33 -6.96
CA GLN A 189 -36.52 -11.85 -6.81
C GLN A 189 -37.40 -12.24 -8.01
N GLU A 190 -36.91 -12.07 -9.24
CA GLU A 190 -37.63 -12.45 -10.46
C GLU A 190 -37.91 -13.95 -10.55
N LYS A 191 -36.98 -14.77 -10.06
CA LYS A 191 -37.12 -16.23 -10.03
C LYS A 191 -37.90 -16.76 -8.80
N ASN A 192 -38.36 -15.88 -7.91
CA ASN A 192 -39.10 -16.25 -6.70
C ASN A 192 -38.33 -17.23 -5.79
N ILE A 193 -37.00 -17.14 -5.80
CA ILE A 193 -36.10 -17.96 -4.98
C ILE A 193 -35.91 -17.21 -3.66
N ALA A 194 -36.54 -17.71 -2.59
CA ALA A 194 -36.45 -17.16 -1.24
C ALA A 194 -35.06 -17.36 -0.59
#